data_AF-Q9GU69-F1
#
_entry.id   AF-Q9GU69-F1
#
_cell.length_a   1.000
_cell.length_b   1.000
_cell.length_c   1.000
_cell.angle_alpha   90.00
_cell.angle_beta   90.00
_cell.angle_gamma   90.00
#
_symmetry.space_group_name_H-M   'P 1'
#
loop_
_entity.id
_entity.type
_entity.pdbx_description
1 polymer ?
#
loop_
_entity_poly.entity_id
_entity_poly.type
_entity_poly.pdbx_seq_one_letter_code
_entity_poly.pdbx_strand_id
1 'polypeptide(L)' 'MMRHLLLVGAAILIFVSDAQAQGDGEDPCQIVRCSYGANCIAYGDTAICECPFGYSGIRCQDPS' A
#
# COMPACT_ATOMS: atom_id res chain seq x y z
N MET A 1 30.41 34.19 -9.12
CA MET A 1 29.29 34.11 -8.15
C MET A 1 27.94 33.83 -8.82
N MET A 2 27.54 34.54 -9.90
CA MET A 2 26.24 34.32 -10.57
C MET A 2 25.96 32.86 -11.02
N ARG A 3 26.99 32.18 -11.58
CA ARG A 3 26.86 30.78 -12.04
C ARG A 3 26.60 29.79 -10.89
N HIS A 4 27.11 30.06 -9.69
CA HIS A 4 26.79 29.26 -8.50
C HIS A 4 25.35 29.44 -8.06
N LEU A 5 24.79 30.66 -8.14
CA LEU A 5 23.39 30.91 -7.79
C LEU A 5 22.43 30.11 -8.68
N LEU A 6 22.70 30.04 -9.99
CA LEU A 6 21.89 29.23 -10.93
C LEU A 6 21.98 27.73 -10.63
N LEU A 7 23.18 27.22 -10.30
CA LEU A 7 23.38 25.82 -9.93
C LEU A 7 22.65 25.46 -8.63
N VAL A 8 22.71 26.33 -7.62
CA VAL A 8 22.00 26.14 -6.35
C VAL A 8 20.48 26.17 -6.58
N GLY A 9 19.97 27.09 -7.41
CA GLY A 9 18.54 27.17 -7.75
C GLY A 9 18.01 25.93 -8.48
N ALA A 10 18.77 25.40 -9.46
CA ALA A 10 18.40 24.18 -10.17
C ALA A 10 18.39 22.94 -9.26
N ALA A 11 19.34 22.83 -8.33
CA ALA A 11 19.39 21.73 -7.37
C ALA A 11 18.14 21.70 -6.47
N ILE A 12 17.69 22.84 -5.96
CA ILE A 12 16.50 22.94 -5.10
C ILE A 12 15.23 22.45 -5.81
N LEU A 13 15.04 22.78 -7.09
CA LEU A 13 13.87 22.32 -7.87
C LEU A 13 13.87 20.80 -8.10
N ILE A 14 15.04 20.19 -8.21
CA ILE A 14 15.16 18.72 -8.32
C ILE A 14 14.67 18.07 -7.02
N PHE A 15 15.05 18.59 -5.85
CA PHE A 15 14.69 17.98 -4.55
C PHE A 15 13.21 18.09 -4.17
N VAL A 16 12.46 19.09 -4.63
CA VAL A 16 11.04 19.27 -4.25
C VAL A 16 10.12 18.21 -4.87
N SER A 17 10.57 17.50 -5.91
CA SER A 17 9.74 16.52 -6.64
C SER A 17 9.58 15.18 -5.93
N ASP A 18 10.37 14.91 -4.88
CA ASP A 18 10.47 13.59 -4.25
C ASP A 18 9.77 13.52 -2.89
N ALA A 19 8.96 14.52 -2.54
CA ALA A 19 8.01 14.37 -1.43
C ALA A 19 6.81 13.56 -1.94
N GLN A 20 7.07 12.29 -2.24
CA GLN A 20 6.04 11.32 -2.59
C GLN A 20 5.16 11.23 -1.34
N ALA A 21 4.03 11.91 -1.41
CA ALA A 21 2.95 11.79 -0.46
C ALA A 21 2.47 10.34 -0.53
N GLN A 22 3.19 9.47 0.17
CA GLN A 22 2.76 8.15 0.59
C GLN A 22 1.61 8.38 1.56
N GLY A 23 0.46 8.78 1.01
CA GLY A 23 -0.84 8.63 1.62
C GLY A 23 -1.23 7.16 1.59
N ASP A 24 -0.30 6.27 1.94
CA ASP A 24 -0.54 4.87 2.20
C ASP A 24 -1.23 4.81 3.56
N GLY A 25 -2.49 5.26 3.58
CA GLY A 25 -3.47 4.54 4.36
C GLY A 25 -3.47 3.13 3.79
N GLU A 26 -2.54 2.33 4.30
CA GLU A 26 -2.15 1.03 3.78
C GLU A 26 -3.37 0.13 3.92
N ASP A 27 -4.20 0.10 2.87
CA ASP A 27 -5.40 -0.71 2.90
C ASP A 27 -4.94 -2.15 3.14
N PRO A 28 -5.30 -2.76 4.28
CA PRO A 28 -4.69 -4.02 4.68
C PRO A 28 -5.12 -5.15 3.72
N CYS A 29 -6.15 -4.95 2.90
CA CYS A 29 -6.55 -5.86 1.82
C CYS A 29 -5.64 -5.78 0.59
N GLN A 30 -4.84 -4.72 0.43
CA GLN A 30 -3.75 -4.70 -0.56
C GLN A 30 -2.63 -5.68 -0.19
N ILE A 31 -2.32 -5.77 1.11
CA ILE A 31 -1.33 -6.70 1.66
C ILE A 31 -1.92 -8.11 1.76
N VAL A 32 -3.12 -8.24 2.32
CA VAL A 32 -3.80 -9.50 2.57
C VAL A 32 -4.57 -9.94 1.31
N ARG A 33 -3.97 -10.84 0.52
CA ARG A 33 -4.70 -11.50 -0.59
C ARG A 33 -5.48 -12.70 -0.08
N CYS A 34 -6.80 -12.59 -0.02
CA CYS A 34 -7.70 -13.71 0.26
C CYS A 34 -7.80 -14.64 -0.95
N SER A 35 -7.92 -15.95 -0.72
CA SER A 35 -7.99 -16.97 -1.77
C SER A 35 -9.42 -17.22 -2.22
N TYR A 36 -9.60 -17.86 -3.38
CA TYR A 36 -10.91 -18.30 -3.91
C TYR A 36 -11.98 -17.21 -4.04
N GLY A 37 -11.57 -15.95 -4.18
CA GLY A 37 -12.51 -14.82 -4.26
C GLY A 37 -13.21 -14.50 -2.95
N ALA A 38 -12.65 -14.91 -1.81
CA ALA A 38 -13.11 -14.51 -0.48
C ALA A 38 -13.12 -12.98 -0.34
N ASN A 39 -14.13 -12.47 0.37
CA ASN A 39 -14.29 -11.04 0.58
C ASN A 39 -13.24 -10.55 1.59
N CYS A 40 -12.49 -9.52 1.25
CA CYS A 40 -11.51 -8.94 2.16
C CYS A 40 -12.12 -7.72 2.87
N ILE A 41 -12.19 -7.79 4.19
CA ILE A 41 -12.67 -6.70 5.03
C ILE A 41 -11.49 -6.07 5.76
N ALA A 42 -11.24 -4.79 5.50
CA ALA A 42 -10.28 -3.99 6.25
C ALA A 42 -10.87 -3.55 7.59
N TYR A 43 -10.13 -3.82 8.66
CA TYR A 43 -10.39 -3.43 10.05
C TYR A 43 -9.19 -2.65 10.59
N GLY A 44 -9.22 -1.34 10.44
CA GLY A 44 -8.10 -0.47 10.81
C GLY A 44 -6.84 -0.86 10.01
N ASP A 45 -5.77 -1.18 10.72
CA ASP A 45 -4.48 -1.60 10.11
C ASP A 45 -4.43 -3.11 9.76
N THR A 46 -5.54 -3.85 9.96
CA THR A 46 -5.60 -5.30 9.75
C THR A 46 -6.69 -5.67 8.76
N ALA A 47 -6.55 -6.78 8.05
CA ALA A 47 -7.57 -7.29 7.13
C ALA A 47 -7.98 -8.71 7.49
N ILE A 48 -9.28 -9.00 7.35
CA ILE A 48 -9.89 -10.30 7.60
C ILE A 48 -10.52 -10.79 6.31
N CYS A 49 -10.28 -12.05 5.98
CA CYS A 49 -10.90 -12.72 4.84
C CYS A 49 -12.18 -13.43 5.26
N GLU A 50 -13.33 -13.05 4.71
CA GLU A 50 -14.56 -13.83 4.83
C GLU A 50 -14.54 -15.00 3.87
N CYS A 51 -14.35 -16.21 4.42
CA CYS A 51 -14.28 -17.42 3.63
C CYS A 51 -15.67 -17.90 3.21
N PRO A 52 -15.87 -18.31 1.94
CA PRO A 52 -17.08 -19.00 1.54
C PRO A 52 -17.20 -20.36 2.22
N PHE A 53 -18.42 -20.90 2.28
CA PHE A 53 -18.68 -22.21 2.86
C PHE A 53 -17.80 -23.28 2.17
N GLY A 54 -17.14 -24.11 2.97
CA GLY A 54 -16.20 -25.12 2.46
C GLY A 54 -14.74 -24.68 2.40
N TYR A 55 -14.41 -23.45 2.82
CA TYR A 55 -13.03 -22.96 2.91
C TYR A 55 -12.69 -22.50 4.33
N SER A 56 -11.43 -22.64 4.70
CA SER A 56 -10.90 -22.43 6.04
C SER A 56 -9.50 -21.79 5.99
N GLY A 57 -9.05 -21.32 7.15
CA GLY A 57 -7.74 -20.69 7.33
C GLY A 57 -7.75 -19.17 7.17
N ILE A 58 -6.66 -18.53 7.60
CA ILE A 58 -6.47 -17.07 7.62
C ILE A 58 -6.74 -16.39 6.27
N ARG A 59 -6.42 -17.07 5.18
CA ARG A 59 -6.59 -16.55 3.80
C ARG A 59 -7.60 -17.35 3.00
N CYS A 60 -8.45 -18.13 3.67
CA CYS A 60 -9.39 -19.06 3.03
C CYS A 60 -8.68 -20.03 2.08
N GLN A 61 -7.46 -20.43 2.41
CA GLN A 61 -6.58 -21.19 1.52
C GLN A 61 -6.80 -22.70 1.60
N ASP A 62 -7.32 -23.18 2.73
CA ASP A 62 -7.65 -24.60 2.94
C ASP A 62 -9.09 -24.86 2.47
N PRO A 63 -9.33 -25.68 1.45
CA PRO A 63 -10.65 -26.29 1.27
C PRO A 63 -10.90 -27.31 2.39
N SER A 64 -12.07 -27.24 3.05
CA SER A 64 -12.51 -28.22 4.05
C SER A 64 -13.06 -29.50 3.43
#